data_AF-A0A553ZZM7-F1
#
_entry.id   AF-A0A553ZZM7-F1
#
_cell.length_a   1.000
_cell.length_b   1.000
_cell.length_c   1.000
_cell.angle_alpha   90.00
_cell.angle_beta   90.00
_cell.angle_gamma   90.00
#
_symmetry.space_group_name_H-M   'P 1'
#
loop_
_entity.id
_entity.type
_entity.pdbx_description
1 polymer ?
#
loop_
_entity_poly.entity_id
_entity_poly.type
_entity_poly.pdbx_seq_one_letter_code
_entity_poly.pdbx_strand_id
1 'polypeptide(L)'
;MIEGLLMYWLCWAAWITVTFLLPKSTKRYRYSVFILMFIILYSVNITIASSTLNVGMIWLSMGCYLHVRNQKALTLLFYMISAWLLSALYAGFSLWVLYDPIILIAPQSWMAAFIICFSSIFIAKDYKMKVGISILGMIHGEVLAQLVYGQIWGMYVIGDWMFYDVLAMVCVFFIFMGIFAACMRFFEKWVKSHPYASQSL
;
A
#
# COMPACT_ATOMS: atom_id res chain seq x y z
N MET A 1 6.61 -0.56 19.09
CA MET A 1 5.27 -0.76 18.48
C MET A 1 5.10 -2.27 18.38
N ILE A 2 3.94 -2.84 18.69
CA ILE A 2 3.72 -4.28 18.45
C ILE A 2 3.68 -4.47 16.94
N GLU A 3 4.59 -5.28 16.41
CA GLU A 3 4.73 -5.53 14.97
C GLU A 3 3.40 -6.03 14.39
N GLY A 4 2.98 -5.47 13.26
CA GLY A 4 1.74 -5.84 12.58
C GLY A 4 0.43 -5.28 13.18
N LEU A 5 0.47 -4.68 14.37
CA LEU A 5 -0.73 -4.14 15.02
C LEU A 5 -1.39 -3.03 14.19
N LEU A 6 -0.59 -2.18 13.55
CA LEU A 6 -1.09 -1.05 12.76
C LEU A 6 -1.92 -1.55 11.57
N MET A 7 -1.43 -2.56 10.85
CA MET A 7 -2.15 -3.16 9.73
C MET A 7 -3.48 -3.77 10.17
N TYR A 8 -3.47 -4.54 11.27
CA TYR A 8 -4.67 -5.15 11.80
C TYR A 8 -5.73 -4.10 12.19
N TRP A 9 -5.32 -3.04 12.88
CA TRP A 9 -6.19 -1.94 13.26
C TRP A 9 -6.79 -1.22 12.04
N LEU A 10 -5.97 -0.94 11.02
CA LEU A 10 -6.42 -0.34 9.77
C LEU A 10 -7.44 -1.21 9.04
N CYS A 11 -7.24 -2.53 9.02
CA CYS A 11 -8.17 -3.45 8.36
C CYS A 11 -9.54 -3.44 9.05
N TRP A 12 -9.56 -3.46 10.39
CA TRP A 12 -10.80 -3.35 11.16
C TRP A 12 -11.50 -2.00 10.96
N ALA A 13 -10.75 -0.90 11.00
CA ALA A 13 -11.28 0.43 10.73
C ALA A 13 -11.87 0.53 9.31
N ALA A 14 -11.17 -0.02 8.31
CA ALA A 14 -11.64 -0.07 6.93
C ALA A 14 -12.90 -0.95 6.79
N TRP A 15 -12.95 -2.10 7.46
CA TRP A 15 -14.11 -2.98 7.44
C TRP A 15 -15.35 -2.32 8.07
N ILE A 16 -15.20 -1.67 9.23
CA ILE A 16 -16.28 -0.91 9.89
C ILE A 16 -16.76 0.21 8.95
N THR A 17 -15.84 0.95 8.35
CA THR A 17 -16.18 2.03 7.42
C THR A 17 -16.98 1.52 6.23
N VAL A 18 -16.55 0.42 5.61
CA VAL A 18 -17.22 -0.15 4.43
C VAL A 18 -18.58 -0.76 4.79
N THR A 19 -18.71 -1.41 5.94
CA THR A 19 -19.97 -2.09 6.33
C THR A 19 -21.05 -1.11 6.78
N PHE A 20 -20.69 -0.11 7.59
CA PHE A 20 -21.66 0.79 8.22
C PHE A 20 -21.84 2.12 7.47
N LEU A 21 -20.78 2.71 6.90
CA LEU A 21 -20.87 4.06 6.32
C LEU A 21 -21.21 4.06 4.82
N LEU A 22 -20.89 2.98 4.08
CA LEU A 22 -21.16 2.92 2.64
C LEU A 22 -22.64 2.61 2.35
N PRO A 23 -23.29 3.30 1.38
CA PRO A 23 -24.65 2.99 0.98
C PRO A 23 -24.77 1.55 0.45
N LYS A 24 -25.96 0.95 0.61
CA LYS A 24 -26.27 -0.41 0.16
C LYS A 24 -25.99 -0.55 -1.35
N SER A 25 -24.93 -1.27 -1.70
CA SER A 25 -24.50 -1.50 -3.08
C SER A 25 -23.78 -2.85 -3.20
N THR A 26 -23.83 -3.48 -4.37
CA THR A 26 -23.05 -4.70 -4.69
C THR A 26 -21.54 -4.48 -4.48
N LYS A 27 -21.04 -3.25 -4.67
CA LYS A 27 -19.63 -2.90 -4.42
C LYS A 27 -19.27 -3.00 -2.93
N ARG A 28 -20.18 -2.57 -2.05
CA ARG A 28 -20.02 -2.65 -0.59
C ARG A 28 -19.81 -4.09 -0.12
N TYR A 29 -20.68 -4.99 -0.60
CA TYR A 29 -20.59 -6.41 -0.26
C TYR A 29 -19.23 -6.99 -0.68
N ARG A 30 -18.80 -6.73 -1.91
CA ARG A 30 -17.50 -7.19 -2.42
C ARG A 30 -16.32 -6.68 -1.59
N TYR A 31 -16.30 -5.39 -1.26
CA TYR A 31 -15.21 -4.82 -0.45
C TYR A 31 -15.21 -5.33 0.99
N SER A 32 -16.38 -5.46 1.62
CA SER A 32 -16.48 -5.97 2.99
C SER A 32 -16.01 -7.42 3.08
N VAL A 33 -16.45 -8.30 2.16
CA VAL A 33 -15.99 -9.70 2.11
C VAL A 33 -14.49 -9.76 1.83
N PHE A 34 -13.97 -8.93 0.92
CA PHE A 34 -12.55 -8.90 0.59
C PHE A 34 -11.68 -8.52 1.80
N ILE A 35 -12.07 -7.50 2.56
CA ILE A 35 -11.34 -7.06 3.77
C ILE A 35 -11.45 -8.12 4.86
N LEU A 36 -12.64 -8.71 5.06
CA LEU A 36 -12.82 -9.74 6.08
C LEU A 36 -11.98 -10.99 5.79
N MET A 37 -11.96 -11.44 4.54
CA MET A 37 -11.08 -12.51 4.09
C MET A 37 -9.61 -12.17 4.31
N PHE A 38 -9.21 -10.92 4.04
CA PHE A 38 -7.84 -10.48 4.31
C PHE A 38 -7.49 -10.58 5.81
N ILE A 39 -8.36 -10.13 6.71
CA ILE A 39 -8.13 -10.21 8.17
C ILE A 39 -7.93 -11.67 8.62
N ILE A 40 -8.71 -12.61 8.08
CA ILE A 40 -8.59 -14.03 8.41
C ILE A 40 -7.28 -14.62 7.84
N LEU A 41 -6.94 -14.28 6.59
CA LEU A 41 -5.75 -14.81 5.90
C LEU A 41 -4.45 -14.16 6.36
N TYR A 42 -4.51 -12.97 6.96
CA TYR A 42 -3.37 -12.21 7.46
C TYR A 42 -2.55 -13.01 8.49
N SER A 43 -3.19 -13.79 9.36
CA SER A 43 -2.51 -14.63 10.36
C SER A 43 -2.04 -15.99 9.82
N VAL A 44 -2.36 -16.32 8.57
CA VAL A 44 -2.06 -17.64 7.99
C VAL A 44 -0.72 -17.59 7.26
N ASN A 45 0.27 -18.28 7.83
CA ASN A 45 1.58 -18.47 7.22
C ASN A 45 1.71 -19.93 6.77
N ILE A 46 2.15 -20.15 5.53
CA ILE A 46 2.44 -21.47 4.98
C ILE A 46 3.96 -21.64 4.98
N THR A 47 4.45 -22.67 5.66
CA THR A 47 5.87 -23.02 5.71
C THR A 47 6.14 -24.17 4.74
N ILE A 48 7.00 -23.96 3.74
CA ILE A 48 7.46 -25.00 2.81
C ILE A 48 8.98 -25.13 2.97
N ALA A 49 9.43 -26.28 3.48
CA ALA A 49 10.83 -26.53 3.83
C ALA A 49 11.43 -25.47 4.77
N SER A 50 12.27 -24.55 4.27
CA SER A 50 12.88 -23.44 5.03
C SER A 50 12.27 -22.07 4.72
N SER A 51 11.19 -22.03 3.95
CA SER A 51 10.56 -20.78 3.48
C SER A 51 9.17 -20.60 4.07
N THR A 52 8.89 -19.39 4.57
CA THR A 52 7.58 -18.96 5.07
C THR A 52 6.94 -18.00 4.09
N LEU A 53 5.67 -18.24 3.75
CA LEU A 53 4.88 -17.37 2.86
C LEU A 53 3.56 -17.00 3.54
N ASN A 54 3.29 -15.71 3.64
CA ASN A 54 2.01 -15.23 4.17
C ASN A 54 0.90 -15.26 3.10
N VAL A 55 -0.23 -15.90 3.42
CA VAL A 55 -1.36 -16.06 2.49
C VAL A 55 -2.10 -14.73 2.28
N GLY A 56 -2.11 -13.86 3.28
CA GLY A 56 -2.68 -12.51 3.17
C GLY A 56 -2.04 -11.69 2.06
N MET A 57 -0.72 -11.83 1.85
CA MET A 57 -0.02 -11.12 0.77
C MET A 57 -0.50 -11.60 -0.62
N ILE A 58 -0.70 -12.91 -0.78
CA ILE A 58 -1.26 -13.49 -2.01
C ILE A 58 -2.67 -12.93 -2.24
N TRP A 59 -3.50 -12.89 -1.20
CA TRP A 59 -4.86 -12.35 -1.28
C TRP A 59 -4.90 -10.88 -1.71
N LEU A 60 -4.00 -10.04 -1.17
CA LEU A 60 -3.87 -8.64 -1.59
C LEU A 60 -3.46 -8.51 -3.05
N SER A 61 -2.51 -9.33 -3.51
CA SER A 61 -2.05 -9.31 -4.90
C SER A 61 -3.20 -9.64 -5.86
N MET A 62 -4.01 -10.66 -5.52
CA MET A 62 -5.22 -11.03 -6.29
C MET A 62 -6.21 -9.87 -6.38
N GLY A 63 -6.45 -9.17 -5.26
CA GLY A 63 -7.32 -8.00 -5.23
C GLY A 63 -6.87 -6.89 -6.17
N CYS A 64 -5.56 -6.62 -6.22
CA CYS A 64 -4.98 -5.61 -7.10
C CYS A 64 -5.08 -6.02 -8.58
N TYR A 65 -4.80 -7.28 -8.92
CA TYR A 65 -4.93 -7.77 -10.29
C TYR A 65 -6.38 -7.73 -10.80
N LEU A 66 -7.35 -8.06 -9.94
CA LEU A 66 -8.78 -7.93 -10.26
C LEU A 66 -9.19 -6.48 -10.52
N HIS A 67 -8.54 -5.51 -9.87
CA HIS A 67 -8.78 -4.09 -10.12
C HIS A 67 -8.21 -3.63 -11.47
N VAL A 68 -7.04 -4.14 -11.85
CA VAL A 68 -6.33 -3.74 -13.09
C VAL A 68 -6.87 -4.43 -14.34
N ARG A 69 -7.44 -5.63 -14.22
CA ARG A 69 -7.96 -6.44 -15.36
C ARG A 69 -8.87 -5.68 -16.33
N ASN A 70 -9.68 -4.74 -15.84
CA ASN A 70 -10.68 -4.04 -16.66
C ASN A 70 -10.14 -2.76 -17.32
N GLN A 71 -8.84 -2.48 -17.21
CA GLN A 71 -8.22 -1.28 -17.78
C GLN A 71 -7.79 -1.50 -19.23
N LYS A 72 -7.60 -0.41 -19.98
CA LYS A 72 -7.09 -0.44 -21.36
C LYS A 72 -5.65 -0.97 -21.38
N ALA A 73 -5.25 -1.62 -22.48
CA ALA A 73 -3.92 -2.23 -22.63
C ALA A 73 -2.76 -1.24 -22.35
N LEU A 74 -2.84 0.00 -22.84
CA LEU A 74 -1.82 1.02 -22.58
C LEU A 74 -1.71 1.37 -21.09
N THR A 75 -2.86 1.50 -20.41
CA THR A 75 -2.91 1.75 -18.97
C THR A 75 -2.36 0.58 -18.18
N LEU A 76 -2.61 -0.66 -18.64
CA LEU A 76 -2.08 -1.87 -18.03
C LEU A 76 -0.56 -1.95 -18.16
N LEU A 77 0.00 -1.66 -19.35
CA LEU A 77 1.45 -1.60 -19.56
C LEU A 77 2.09 -0.54 -18.66
N PHE A 78 1.50 0.66 -18.61
CA PHE A 78 1.98 1.72 -17.74
C PHE A 78 1.92 1.31 -16.26
N TYR A 79 0.86 0.63 -15.83
CA TYR A 79 0.71 0.09 -14.48
C TYR A 79 1.80 -0.96 -14.18
N MET A 80 2.07 -1.89 -15.09
CA MET A 80 3.09 -2.92 -14.93
C MET A 80 4.49 -2.32 -14.80
N ILE A 81 4.89 -1.43 -15.72
CA ILE A 81 6.22 -0.80 -15.70
C ILE A 81 6.40 0.00 -14.40
N SER A 82 5.37 0.74 -14.01
CA SER A 82 5.38 1.53 -12.78
C SER A 82 5.49 0.66 -11.53
N ALA A 83 4.79 -0.48 -11.49
CA ALA A 83 4.85 -1.42 -10.38
C ALA A 83 6.24 -2.07 -10.30
N TRP A 84 6.83 -2.45 -11.43
CA TRP A 84 8.21 -2.97 -11.49
C TRP A 84 9.25 -1.94 -11.06
N LEU A 85 9.07 -0.67 -11.42
CA LEU A 85 9.96 0.41 -10.97
C LEU A 85 9.89 0.59 -9.44
N LEU A 86 8.68 0.63 -8.87
CA LEU A 86 8.52 0.70 -7.41
C LEU A 86 9.00 -0.57 -6.71
N SER A 87 8.85 -1.73 -7.35
CA SER A 87 9.36 -3.01 -6.87
C SER A 87 10.88 -2.99 -6.77
N ALA A 88 11.57 -2.53 -7.81
CA ALA A 88 13.02 -2.37 -7.79
C ALA A 88 13.47 -1.37 -6.72
N LEU A 89 12.73 -0.27 -6.54
CA LEU A 89 13.02 0.72 -5.50
C LEU A 89 12.86 0.15 -4.09
N TYR A 90 11.77 -0.56 -3.81
CA TYR A 90 11.53 -1.20 -2.51
C TYR A 90 12.57 -2.29 -2.22
N ALA A 91 12.85 -3.16 -3.20
CA ALA A 91 13.84 -4.22 -3.06
C ALA A 91 15.24 -3.64 -2.86
N GLY A 92 15.60 -2.60 -3.63
CA GLY A 92 16.86 -1.88 -3.50
C GLY A 92 17.02 -1.25 -2.13
N PHE A 93 15.98 -0.59 -1.60
CA PHE A 93 16.01 -0.03 -0.24
C PHE A 93 16.18 -1.13 0.82
N SER A 94 15.45 -2.23 0.70
CA SER A 94 15.52 -3.36 1.64
C SER A 94 16.92 -3.99 1.63
N LEU A 95 17.51 -4.18 0.45
CA LEU A 95 18.89 -4.65 0.31
C LEU A 95 19.90 -3.63 0.88
N TRP A 96 19.68 -2.34 0.67
CA TRP A 96 20.59 -1.31 1.16
C TRP A 96 20.65 -1.29 2.69
N VAL A 97 19.49 -1.37 3.35
CA VAL A 97 19.38 -1.50 4.82
C VAL A 97 20.03 -2.79 5.32
N LEU A 98 19.98 -3.86 4.52
CA LEU A 98 20.65 -5.11 4.84
C LEU A 98 22.17 -4.98 4.93
N TYR A 99 22.77 -4.27 3.97
CA TYR A 99 24.22 -4.13 3.88
C TYR A 99 24.76 -3.08 4.85
N ASP A 100 24.04 -1.97 5.06
CA ASP A 100 24.46 -0.90 5.96
C ASP A 100 23.26 -0.36 6.77
N PRO A 101 23.12 -0.75 8.05
CA PRO A 101 22.03 -0.29 8.89
C PRO A 101 22.19 1.17 9.34
N ILE A 102 23.36 1.80 9.15
CA ILE A 102 23.62 3.17 9.63
C ILE A 102 22.76 4.22 8.90
N ILE A 103 22.23 3.85 7.73
CA ILE A 103 21.34 4.68 6.91
C ILE A 103 19.97 4.87 7.57
N LEU A 104 19.60 4.02 8.53
CA LEU A 104 18.35 4.13 9.28
C LEU A 104 18.39 5.33 10.24
N ILE A 105 18.02 6.51 9.73
CA ILE A 105 17.85 7.73 10.52
C ILE A 105 16.50 7.72 11.27
N ALA A 106 15.54 6.91 10.79
CA ALA A 106 14.21 6.73 11.35
C ALA A 106 13.82 5.24 11.28
N PRO A 107 12.68 4.82 11.88
CA PRO A 107 12.24 3.43 11.77
C PRO A 107 12.12 3.00 10.30
N GLN A 108 12.64 1.82 9.98
CA GLN A 108 12.70 1.30 8.61
C GLN A 108 11.36 1.37 7.88
N SER A 109 10.26 1.08 8.58
CA SER A 109 8.90 1.15 8.05
C SER A 109 8.49 2.56 7.60
N TRP A 110 8.92 3.60 8.31
CA TRP A 110 8.64 4.99 7.96
C TRP A 110 9.43 5.43 6.73
N MET A 111 10.72 5.08 6.69
CA MET A 111 11.60 5.44 5.57
C MET A 111 11.15 4.76 4.28
N ALA A 112 10.89 3.44 4.34
CA ALA A 112 10.39 2.70 3.20
C ALA A 112 9.04 3.24 2.71
N ALA A 113 8.10 3.49 3.62
CA ALA A 113 6.79 4.04 3.26
C ALA A 113 6.91 5.42 2.62
N PHE A 114 7.76 6.30 3.18
CA PHE A 114 7.99 7.63 2.63
C PHE A 114 8.55 7.57 1.21
N ILE A 115 9.58 6.75 0.97
CA ILE A 115 10.19 6.58 -0.35
C ILE A 115 9.14 6.10 -1.37
N ILE A 116 8.38 5.05 -1.03
CA ILE A 116 7.37 4.50 -1.94
C ILE A 116 6.24 5.49 -2.22
N CYS A 117 5.73 6.15 -1.18
CA CYS A 117 4.69 7.16 -1.34
C CYS A 117 5.18 8.35 -2.18
N PHE A 118 6.38 8.86 -1.90
CA PHE A 118 6.97 9.96 -2.64
C PHE A 118 7.12 9.60 -4.12
N SER A 119 7.74 8.46 -4.44
CA SER A 119 7.91 8.00 -5.82
C SER A 119 6.57 7.79 -6.53
N SER A 120 5.56 7.25 -5.84
CA SER A 120 4.24 7.03 -6.44
C SER A 120 3.54 8.33 -6.89
N ILE A 121 3.80 9.45 -6.20
CA ILE A 121 3.22 10.75 -6.53
C ILE A 121 3.75 11.26 -7.87
N PHE A 122 5.03 11.00 -8.17
CA PHE A 122 5.64 11.38 -9.45
C PHE A 122 5.22 10.46 -10.60
N ILE A 123 5.01 9.17 -10.31
CA ILE A 123 4.71 8.18 -11.34
C ILE A 123 3.28 8.32 -11.85
N ALA A 124 2.28 8.23 -10.98
CA ALA A 124 0.87 8.20 -11.40
C ALA A 124 0.16 9.52 -11.09
N LYS A 125 -0.84 9.91 -11.90
CA LYS A 125 -1.67 11.09 -11.62
C LYS A 125 -2.90 10.73 -10.78
N ASP A 126 -3.58 9.64 -11.15
CA ASP A 126 -4.83 9.24 -10.52
C ASP A 126 -4.61 8.59 -9.15
N TYR A 127 -5.38 9.03 -8.15
CA TYR A 127 -5.27 8.54 -6.77
C TYR A 127 -5.43 7.01 -6.67
N LYS A 128 -6.41 6.42 -7.37
CA LYS A 128 -6.62 4.96 -7.36
C LYS A 128 -5.44 4.21 -7.97
N MET A 129 -4.83 4.81 -9.00
CA MET A 129 -3.68 4.24 -9.68
C MET A 129 -2.43 4.32 -8.80
N LYS A 130 -2.20 5.45 -8.11
CA LYS A 130 -1.12 5.63 -7.13
C LYS A 130 -1.15 4.53 -6.07
N VAL A 131 -2.29 4.38 -5.39
CA VAL A 131 -2.46 3.39 -4.32
C VAL A 131 -2.21 1.97 -4.86
N GLY A 132 -2.81 1.63 -5.99
CA GLY A 132 -2.68 0.29 -6.55
C GLY A 132 -1.24 -0.06 -6.96
N ILE A 133 -0.55 0.83 -7.68
CA ILE A 133 0.83 0.59 -8.12
C ILE A 133 1.77 0.51 -6.91
N SER A 134 1.56 1.34 -5.88
CA SER A 134 2.35 1.24 -4.64
C SER A 134 2.17 -0.12 -3.96
N ILE A 135 0.93 -0.61 -3.81
CA ILE A 135 0.68 -1.92 -3.17
C ILE A 135 1.30 -3.06 -4.01
N LEU A 136 1.06 -3.08 -5.32
CA LEU A 136 1.63 -4.14 -6.17
C LEU A 136 3.15 -4.07 -6.27
N GLY A 137 3.70 -2.87 -6.38
CA GLY A 137 5.14 -2.65 -6.39
C GLY A 137 5.80 -3.09 -5.09
N MET A 138 5.18 -2.84 -3.94
CA MET A 138 5.68 -3.35 -2.65
C MET A 138 5.61 -4.87 -2.57
N ILE A 139 4.50 -5.49 -3.00
CA ILE A 139 4.37 -6.96 -3.00
C ILE A 139 5.46 -7.60 -3.87
N HIS A 140 5.66 -7.09 -5.09
CA HIS A 140 6.71 -7.59 -5.98
C HIS A 140 8.11 -7.28 -5.44
N GLY A 141 8.30 -6.12 -4.82
CA GLY A 141 9.56 -5.71 -4.22
C GLY A 141 9.95 -6.61 -3.06
N GLU A 142 8.99 -6.98 -2.21
CA GLU A 142 9.19 -7.92 -1.11
C GLU A 142 9.61 -9.29 -1.64
N VAL A 143 8.92 -9.80 -2.67
CA VAL A 143 9.29 -11.06 -3.31
C VAL A 143 10.71 -10.97 -3.88
N LEU A 144 11.07 -9.89 -4.57
CA LEU A 144 12.43 -9.69 -5.11
C LEU A 144 13.50 -9.61 -4.01
N ALA A 145 13.25 -8.85 -2.93
CA ALA A 145 14.19 -8.70 -1.82
C ALA A 145 14.45 -10.05 -1.14
N GLN A 146 13.37 -10.78 -0.81
CA GLN A 146 13.46 -12.10 -0.20
C GLN A 146 14.18 -13.09 -1.12
N LEU A 147 13.90 -13.06 -2.43
CA LEU A 147 14.62 -13.90 -3.42
C LEU A 147 16.14 -13.71 -3.37
N VAL A 148 16.62 -12.50 -3.10
CA VAL A 148 18.05 -12.24 -2.92
C VAL A 148 18.52 -12.72 -1.54
N TYR A 149 17.75 -12.46 -0.48
CA TYR A 149 18.11 -12.88 0.88
C TYR A 149 18.28 -14.38 1.03
N GLY A 150 17.37 -15.18 0.49
CA GLY A 150 17.51 -16.63 0.62
C GLY A 150 18.56 -17.23 -0.31
N GLN A 151 19.07 -16.51 -1.32
CA GLN A 151 20.31 -16.92 -2.01
C GLN A 151 21.53 -16.77 -1.10
N ILE A 152 21.52 -15.78 -0.20
CA ILE A 152 22.62 -15.49 0.72
C ILE A 152 22.53 -16.40 1.97
N TRP A 153 21.34 -16.58 2.54
CA TRP A 153 21.14 -17.24 3.85
C TRP A 153 20.31 -18.52 3.83
N GLY A 154 19.74 -18.93 2.69
CA GLY A 154 18.97 -20.17 2.57
C GLY A 154 17.57 -20.17 3.21
N MET A 155 17.11 -19.04 3.76
CA MET A 155 15.77 -18.85 4.31
C MET A 155 15.06 -17.69 3.61
N TYR A 156 13.80 -17.89 3.23
CA TYR A 156 12.96 -16.88 2.59
C TYR A 156 11.71 -16.64 3.43
N VAL A 157 11.52 -15.42 3.95
CA VAL A 157 10.33 -15.06 4.74
C VAL A 157 9.54 -14.01 3.96
N ILE A 158 8.58 -14.46 3.17
CA ILE A 158 7.78 -13.57 2.32
C ILE A 158 6.51 -13.16 3.06
N GLY A 159 6.36 -11.86 3.29
CA GLY A 159 5.23 -11.28 4.01
C GLY A 159 5.44 -11.30 5.52
N ASP A 160 6.61 -10.83 5.96
CA ASP A 160 6.90 -10.62 7.37
C ASP A 160 6.09 -9.46 7.98
N TRP A 161 6.04 -9.39 9.31
CA TRP A 161 5.33 -8.32 10.02
C TRP A 161 5.84 -6.93 9.64
N MET A 162 7.15 -6.79 9.39
CA MET A 162 7.74 -5.53 8.95
C MET A 162 7.19 -5.06 7.60
N PHE A 163 6.97 -5.98 6.65
CA PHE A 163 6.35 -5.66 5.36
C PHE A 163 4.94 -5.09 5.55
N TYR A 164 4.15 -5.72 6.43
CA TYR A 164 2.80 -5.24 6.72
C TYR A 164 2.78 -3.89 7.44
N ASP A 165 3.76 -3.60 8.29
CA ASP A 165 3.88 -2.28 8.92
C ASP A 165 4.23 -1.19 7.89
N VAL A 166 5.11 -1.48 6.93
CA VAL A 166 5.39 -0.55 5.82
C VAL A 166 4.11 -0.34 4.99
N LEU A 167 3.40 -1.42 4.65
CA LEU A 167 2.18 -1.34 3.85
C LEU A 167 1.09 -0.52 4.57
N ALA A 168 0.96 -0.70 5.88
CA ALA A 168 0.04 0.07 6.72
C ALA A 168 0.40 1.57 6.70
N MET A 169 1.68 1.91 6.82
CA MET A 169 2.15 3.29 6.75
C MET A 169 1.88 3.93 5.39
N VAL A 170 2.10 3.19 4.29
CA VAL A 170 1.75 3.64 2.94
C VAL A 170 0.24 3.90 2.81
N CYS A 171 -0.59 3.00 3.33
CA CYS A 171 -2.04 3.20 3.35
C CYS A 171 -2.44 4.45 4.15
N VAL A 172 -1.88 4.66 5.35
CA VAL A 172 -2.15 5.85 6.18
C VAL A 172 -1.76 7.12 5.45
N PHE A 173 -0.58 7.15 4.81
CA PHE A 173 -0.12 8.30 4.05
C PHE A 173 -1.08 8.64 2.91
N PHE A 174 -1.53 7.64 2.14
CA PHE A 174 -2.50 7.88 1.08
C PHE A 174 -3.87 8.31 1.61
N ILE A 175 -4.33 7.77 2.74
CA ILE A 175 -5.59 8.23 3.37
C ILE A 175 -5.46 9.70 3.75
N PHE A 176 -4.35 10.07 4.41
CA PHE A 176 -4.07 11.45 4.78
C PHE A 176 -4.02 12.38 3.56
N MET A 177 -3.31 11.99 2.50
CA MET A 177 -3.27 12.73 1.24
C MET A 177 -4.67 12.89 0.61
N GLY A 178 -5.50 11.85 0.68
CA GLY A 178 -6.87 11.88 0.17
C GLY A 178 -7.78 12.84 0.94
N ILE A 179 -7.69 12.82 2.28
CA ILE A 179 -8.41 13.75 3.16
C ILE A 179 -7.95 15.19 2.90
N PHE A 180 -6.64 15.42 2.84
CA PHE A 180 -6.07 16.74 2.56
C PHE A 180 -6.56 17.30 1.23
N ALA A 181 -6.55 16.49 0.16
CA ALA A 181 -7.06 16.89 -1.14
C ALA A 181 -8.57 17.20 -1.12
N ALA A 182 -9.36 16.47 -0.32
CA ALA A 182 -10.78 16.76 -0.14
C ALA A 182 -11.01 18.07 0.61
N CYS A 183 -10.25 18.33 1.69
CA CYS A 183 -10.29 19.59 2.44
C CYS A 183 -9.94 20.79 1.56
N MET A 184 -8.89 20.68 0.74
CA MET A 184 -8.50 21.76 -0.19
C MET A 184 -9.60 22.07 -1.21
N ARG A 185 -10.25 21.05 -1.77
CA ARG A 185 -11.38 21.25 -2.69
C ARG A 185 -12.59 21.87 -2.01
N PHE A 186 -12.83 21.53 -0.74
CA PHE A 186 -13.88 22.15 0.05
C PHE A 186 -13.58 23.63 0.30
N PHE A 187 -12.35 23.95 0.71
CA PHE A 187 -11.90 25.33 0.91
C PHE A 187 -11.99 26.16 -0.37
N GLU A 188 -11.53 25.63 -1.51
CA GLU A 188 -11.62 26.31 -2.81
C GLU A 188 -13.07 26.63 -3.19
N LYS A 189 -14.00 25.68 -2.98
CA LYS A 189 -15.43 25.91 -3.20
C LYS A 189 -15.99 26.96 -2.25
N TRP A 190 -15.59 26.93 -0.98
CA TRP A 190 -16.03 27.89 0.03
C TRP A 190 -15.59 29.31 -0.32
N VAL A 191 -14.31 29.49 -0.70
CA VAL A 191 -13.76 30.78 -1.15
C VAL A 191 -14.48 31.28 -2.40
N LYS A 192 -14.70 30.43 -3.41
CA LYS A 192 -15.46 30.81 -4.62
C LYS A 192 -16.91 31.18 -4.34
N SER A 193 -17.52 30.64 -3.29
CA SER A 193 -18.89 30.96 -2.87
C SER A 193 -19.04 32.25 -2.05
N HIS A 194 -17.94 32.81 -1.51
CA HIS A 194 -17.93 34.04 -0.72
C HIS A 194 -16.99 35.10 -1.33
N PRO A 195 -17.39 35.74 -2.46
CA PRO A 195 -16.54 36.67 -3.21
C PRO A 195 -16.16 37.97 -2.47
N TYR A 196 -16.79 38.30 -1.33
CA TYR A 196 -16.50 39.52 -0.58
C TYR A 196 -15.22 39.47 0.27
N ALA A 197 -14.62 38.29 0.48
CA ALA A 197 -13.37 38.15 1.25
C ALA A 197 -12.10 38.43 0.44
N SER A 198 -12.19 38.55 -0.90
CA SER A 198 -11.02 38.78 -1.77
C SER A 198 -10.84 40.24 -2.20
N GLN A 199 -11.63 41.18 -1.68
CA GLN A 199 -11.51 42.62 -1.98
C GLN A 199 -10.89 43.44 -0.84
N SER A 200 -10.45 42.80 0.26
CA SER A 200 -9.86 43.49 1.43
C SER A 200 -8.44 43.04 1.77
N LEU A 201 -7.74 42.38 0.84
CA LEU A 201 -6.29 42.13 0.87
C LEU A 201 -5.68 42.75 -0.39
#